data_AF-A0A346Q012-F1
#
_entry.id   AF-A0A346Q012-F1
#
_cell.length_a   1.000
_cell.length_b   1.000
_cell.length_c   1.000
_cell.angle_alpha   90.00
_cell.angle_beta   90.00
_cell.angle_gamma   90.00
#
_symmetry.space_group_name_H-M   'P 1'
#
loop_
_entity.id
_entity.type
_entity.pdbx_description
1 polymer ?
#
loop_
_entity_poly.entity_id
_entity_poly.type
_entity_poly.pdbx_seq_one_letter_code
_entity_poly.pdbx_strand_id
1 'polypeptide(L)'
;MNYNYILPALSPDLARKVNNIENIIKSSQVNFKQYFIYISDSSALSKSQSEDDWSFCILILKFLSSDEEFDDLFSILNWFLYRYRYRDKFIKHDSYVSKTIKKVICFALKSSLIGSSLDKVQVRKICSRPISSSSNSYKSIDRNHVIKVCNILNIFSMDSKPSAFINPIIDYSNNPDNYLKISSQDSNLNHFDLTIFLAILHQYKNSNLYTSFKLDVASILKLIGYDTGYSRRKLLSSLKKLSTTNIECRKQYLKFATNDLKSPDDYFYSFCGNLLSFEALSSKKMTSINIQISLPLIRIFDADNYYALINWQIFTSLPTTKLRLLYFYFCLNVKVSVYFTEFSIKSIVNVLYSASSSSNVRFFSAEVRKMFLFFIKHKNMFIDFEFDPIINHSYNTIHSLKVRRSKLILI
;
A
#
# COMPACT_ATOMS: atom_id res chain seq x y z
N MET A 1 -35.83 -32.28 2.89
CA MET A 1 -34.48 -32.60 3.39
C MET A 1 -34.23 -31.75 4.62
N ASN A 2 -33.96 -32.38 5.77
CA ASN A 2 -33.73 -31.69 7.04
C ASN A 2 -32.40 -30.91 7.01
N TYR A 3 -32.47 -29.58 6.93
CA TYR A 3 -31.32 -28.68 6.95
C TYR A 3 -30.74 -28.45 8.36
N ASN A 4 -30.82 -29.44 9.26
CA ASN A 4 -30.31 -29.33 10.63
C ASN A 4 -28.82 -29.62 10.79
N TYR A 5 -28.09 -29.90 9.70
CA TYR A 5 -26.69 -30.34 9.75
C TYR A 5 -25.67 -29.31 9.21
N ILE A 6 -26.06 -28.05 8.98
CA ILE A 6 -25.18 -27.06 8.34
C ILE A 6 -24.90 -25.88 9.26
N LEU A 7 -24.64 -26.20 10.53
CA LEU A 7 -23.95 -25.33 11.46
C LEU A 7 -22.84 -26.16 12.10
N PRO A 8 -21.59 -25.64 12.22
CA PRO A 8 -20.70 -26.17 13.26
C PRO A 8 -21.48 -26.04 14.57
N ALA A 9 -21.53 -27.12 15.37
CA ALA A 9 -22.27 -27.20 16.62
C ALA A 9 -22.30 -25.84 17.33
N LEU A 10 -23.44 -25.13 17.22
CA LEU A 10 -23.59 -23.80 17.78
C LEU A 10 -23.39 -23.94 19.28
N SER A 11 -22.36 -23.29 19.83
CA SER A 11 -22.12 -23.38 21.26
C SER A 11 -23.35 -22.85 22.00
N PRO A 12 -23.83 -23.54 23.05
CA PRO A 12 -24.92 -23.05 23.90
C PRO A 12 -24.66 -21.63 24.42
N ASP A 13 -23.39 -21.24 24.52
CA ASP A 13 -22.94 -19.93 24.96
C ASP A 13 -23.20 -18.85 23.89
N LEU A 14 -22.98 -19.12 22.60
CA LEU A 14 -23.31 -18.18 21.53
C LEU A 14 -24.83 -17.94 21.45
N ALA A 15 -25.63 -19.02 21.53
CA ALA A 15 -27.09 -18.89 21.54
C ALA A 15 -27.59 -18.05 22.73
N ARG A 16 -26.99 -18.23 23.91
CA ARG A 16 -27.30 -17.45 25.12
C ARG A 16 -26.90 -15.98 24.97
N LYS A 17 -25.69 -15.70 24.45
CA LYS A 17 -25.23 -14.34 24.13
C LYS A 17 -26.21 -13.66 23.18
N VAL A 18 -26.61 -14.33 22.10
CA VAL A 18 -27.53 -13.75 21.12
C VAL A 18 -28.93 -13.48 21.69
N ASN A 19 -29.49 -14.42 22.45
CA ASN A 19 -30.78 -14.20 23.11
C ASN A 19 -30.72 -13.02 24.10
N ASN A 20 -29.60 -12.83 24.81
CA ASN A 20 -29.41 -11.68 25.68
C ASN A 20 -29.41 -10.37 24.90
N ILE A 21 -28.71 -10.31 23.76
CA ILE A 21 -28.67 -9.12 22.89
C ILE A 21 -30.07 -8.81 22.34
N GLU A 22 -30.78 -9.84 21.88
CA GLU A 22 -32.17 -9.71 21.40
C GLU A 22 -33.08 -9.15 22.50
N ASN A 23 -32.97 -9.63 23.74
CA ASN A 23 -33.74 -9.12 24.87
C ASN A 23 -33.41 -7.65 25.18
N ILE A 24 -32.14 -7.25 25.11
CA ILE A 24 -31.72 -5.85 25.32
C ILE A 24 -32.31 -4.94 24.23
N ILE A 25 -32.22 -5.36 22.96
CA ILE A 25 -32.78 -4.60 21.84
C ILE A 25 -34.29 -4.47 21.98
N LYS A 26 -34.97 -5.57 22.34
CA LYS A 26 -36.42 -5.59 22.53
C LYS A 26 -36.89 -4.70 23.70
N SER A 27 -36.03 -4.54 24.71
CA SER A 27 -36.28 -3.67 25.85
C SER A 27 -35.95 -2.19 25.58
N SER A 28 -35.34 -1.86 24.42
CA SER A 28 -34.96 -0.50 24.05
C SER A 28 -36.15 0.30 23.51
N GLN A 29 -36.47 1.43 24.15
CA GLN A 29 -37.57 2.31 23.72
C GLN A 29 -37.38 2.90 22.30
N VAL A 30 -36.13 3.09 21.86
CA VAL A 30 -35.82 3.75 20.58
C VAL A 30 -35.60 2.75 19.45
N ASN A 31 -34.91 1.64 19.74
CA ASN A 31 -34.41 0.72 18.73
C ASN A 31 -35.28 -0.54 18.54
N PHE A 32 -36.21 -0.85 19.47
CA PHE A 32 -37.14 -1.97 19.36
C PHE A 32 -37.94 -1.92 18.06
N LYS A 33 -38.51 -0.76 17.70
CA LYS A 33 -39.33 -0.62 16.48
C LYS A 33 -38.52 -0.92 15.23
N GLN A 34 -37.30 -0.39 15.14
CA GLN A 34 -36.40 -0.64 14.01
C GLN A 34 -35.99 -2.11 13.93
N TYR A 35 -35.71 -2.74 15.07
CA TYR A 35 -35.38 -4.17 15.13
C TYR A 35 -36.53 -5.05 14.62
N PHE A 36 -37.77 -4.79 15.06
CA PHE A 36 -38.95 -5.53 14.60
C PHE A 36 -39.19 -5.38 13.09
N ILE A 37 -38.96 -4.17 12.57
CA ILE A 37 -39.06 -3.88 11.15
C ILE A 37 -38.07 -4.71 10.32
N TYR A 38 -36.82 -4.91 10.78
CA TYR A 38 -35.83 -5.70 10.05
C TYR A 38 -36.04 -7.22 10.11
N ILE A 39 -36.72 -7.73 11.15
CA ILE A 39 -37.00 -9.16 11.30
C ILE A 39 -38.36 -9.59 10.74
N SER A 40 -39.26 -8.64 10.43
CA SER A 40 -40.52 -8.93 9.74
C SER A 40 -40.27 -9.16 8.25
N ASP A 41 -40.90 -10.20 7.68
CA ASP A 41 -40.76 -10.65 6.27
C ASP A 41 -41.30 -9.67 5.20
N SER A 42 -41.34 -8.38 5.47
CA SER A 42 -41.75 -7.37 4.49
C SER A 42 -40.60 -7.05 3.52
N SER A 43 -40.95 -6.89 2.24
CA SER A 43 -40.08 -6.43 1.15
C SER A 43 -39.18 -5.26 1.53
N ALA A 44 -38.00 -5.19 0.90
CA ALA A 44 -36.90 -4.25 1.17
C ALA A 44 -37.35 -2.88 1.70
N LEU A 45 -36.81 -2.50 2.86
CA LEU A 45 -37.14 -1.25 3.56
C LEU A 45 -36.39 -0.06 2.98
N SER A 46 -35.21 -0.32 2.40
CA SER A 46 -34.36 0.63 1.71
C SER A 46 -34.30 0.34 0.21
N LYS A 47 -33.45 1.07 -0.54
CA LYS A 47 -33.33 0.94 -2.00
C LYS A 47 -32.82 -0.44 -2.43
N SER A 48 -32.22 -1.21 -1.52
CA SER A 48 -31.74 -2.58 -1.80
C SER A 48 -31.69 -3.47 -0.57
N GLN A 49 -31.84 -4.79 -0.76
CA GLN A 49 -31.69 -5.78 0.31
C GLN A 49 -30.33 -5.69 1.02
N SER A 50 -29.28 -5.30 0.29
CA SER A 50 -27.93 -5.13 0.84
C SER A 50 -27.78 -3.94 1.79
N GLU A 51 -28.53 -2.86 1.56
CA GLU A 51 -28.55 -1.72 2.48
C GLU A 51 -29.30 -2.07 3.77
N ASP A 52 -30.34 -2.89 3.68
CA ASP A 52 -31.05 -3.42 4.84
C ASP A 52 -30.15 -4.36 5.66
N ASP A 53 -29.38 -5.24 5.02
CA ASP A 53 -28.46 -6.16 5.72
C ASP A 53 -27.39 -5.38 6.46
N TRP A 54 -26.85 -4.36 5.80
CA TRP A 54 -25.88 -3.45 6.39
C TRP A 54 -26.44 -2.76 7.64
N SER A 55 -27.63 -2.16 7.49
CA SER A 55 -28.27 -1.39 8.56
C SER A 55 -28.71 -2.27 9.73
N PHE A 56 -29.16 -3.49 9.44
CA PHE A 56 -29.50 -4.49 10.45
C PHE A 56 -28.28 -4.93 11.25
N CYS A 57 -27.16 -5.25 10.59
CA CYS A 57 -25.92 -5.59 11.28
C CYS A 57 -25.42 -4.42 12.15
N ILE A 58 -25.50 -3.17 11.67
CA ILE A 58 -25.14 -1.99 12.47
C ILE A 58 -26.01 -1.86 13.70
N LEU A 59 -27.32 -2.11 13.58
CA LEU A 59 -28.25 -2.08 14.71
C LEU A 59 -27.83 -3.07 15.80
N ILE A 60 -27.51 -4.31 15.44
CA ILE A 60 -27.06 -5.33 16.40
C ILE A 60 -25.75 -4.91 17.08
N LEU A 61 -24.77 -4.43 16.32
CA LEU A 61 -23.45 -4.05 16.84
C LEU A 61 -23.55 -2.95 17.92
N LYS A 62 -24.54 -2.05 17.85
CA LYS A 62 -24.75 -1.02 18.87
C LYS A 62 -25.05 -1.56 20.27
N PHE A 63 -25.50 -2.82 20.35
CA PHE A 63 -25.89 -3.50 21.59
C PHE A 63 -24.90 -4.59 22.03
N LEU A 64 -23.70 -4.61 21.44
CA LEU A 64 -22.61 -5.50 21.82
C LEU A 64 -21.58 -4.78 22.69
N SER A 65 -20.90 -5.51 23.58
CA SER A 65 -19.81 -4.93 24.37
C SER A 65 -18.69 -4.46 23.45
N SER A 66 -18.09 -3.31 23.77
CA SER A 66 -16.93 -2.75 23.05
C SER A 66 -15.71 -3.66 23.08
N ASP A 67 -15.68 -4.58 24.05
CA ASP A 67 -14.54 -5.45 24.32
C ASP A 67 -14.65 -6.82 23.63
N GLU A 68 -15.73 -7.07 22.87
CA GLU A 68 -15.90 -8.33 22.12
C GLU A 68 -14.86 -8.44 21.00
N GLU A 69 -14.25 -9.61 20.87
CA GLU A 69 -13.27 -9.90 19.82
C GLU A 69 -13.94 -9.98 18.43
N PHE A 70 -13.15 -9.76 17.37
CA PHE A 70 -13.67 -9.73 16.00
C PHE A 70 -14.41 -11.02 15.61
N ASP A 71 -13.88 -12.18 16.02
CA ASP A 71 -14.47 -13.48 15.69
C ASP A 71 -15.79 -13.73 16.44
N ASP A 72 -15.94 -13.16 17.65
CA ASP A 72 -17.19 -13.18 18.41
C ASP A 72 -18.23 -12.27 17.75
N LEU A 73 -17.85 -11.04 17.37
CA LEU A 73 -18.71 -10.12 16.62
C LEU A 73 -19.17 -10.74 15.30
N PHE A 74 -18.27 -11.41 14.60
CA PHE A 74 -18.56 -12.11 13.36
C PHE A 74 -19.58 -13.22 13.59
N SER A 75 -19.34 -14.09 14.58
CA SER A 75 -20.21 -15.22 14.90
C SER A 75 -21.62 -14.79 15.31
N ILE A 76 -21.73 -13.71 16.10
CA ILE A 76 -23.00 -13.13 16.53
C ILE A 76 -23.80 -12.59 15.33
N LEU A 77 -23.18 -11.76 14.48
CA LEU A 77 -23.86 -11.20 13.30
C LEU A 77 -24.25 -12.28 12.30
N ASN A 78 -23.41 -13.29 12.15
CA ASN A 78 -23.67 -14.44 11.30
C ASN A 78 -24.93 -15.19 11.74
N TRP A 79 -25.11 -15.34 13.06
CA TRP A 79 -26.30 -15.93 13.63
C TRP A 79 -27.55 -15.10 13.35
N PHE A 80 -27.50 -13.77 13.51
CA PHE A 80 -28.67 -12.91 13.27
C PHE A 80 -29.09 -12.93 11.80
N LEU A 81 -28.15 -12.85 10.86
CA LEU A 81 -28.47 -12.93 9.43
C LEU A 81 -28.98 -14.31 9.02
N TYR A 82 -28.40 -15.38 9.57
CA TYR A 82 -28.91 -16.73 9.38
C TYR A 82 -30.35 -16.88 9.87
N ARG A 83 -30.62 -16.52 11.13
CA ARG A 83 -31.91 -16.76 11.77
C ARG A 83 -33.06 -15.94 11.15
N TYR A 84 -32.80 -14.68 10.78
CA TYR A 84 -33.87 -13.75 10.42
C TYR A 84 -33.93 -13.38 8.93
N ARG A 85 -32.86 -13.59 8.13
CA ARG A 85 -32.85 -13.12 6.73
C ARG A 85 -32.51 -14.19 5.69
N TYR A 86 -31.74 -15.20 6.09
CA TYR A 86 -31.19 -16.17 5.14
C TYR A 86 -31.43 -17.63 5.52
N ARG A 87 -32.34 -17.93 6.46
CA ARG A 87 -32.56 -19.27 7.05
C ARG A 87 -32.47 -20.43 6.05
N ASP A 88 -33.21 -20.37 4.95
CA ASP A 88 -33.27 -21.44 3.94
C ASP A 88 -32.35 -21.21 2.72
N LYS A 89 -31.70 -20.04 2.65
CA LYS A 89 -30.86 -19.61 1.51
C LYS A 89 -29.40 -19.33 1.90
N PHE A 90 -29.03 -19.56 3.15
CA PHE A 90 -27.77 -19.12 3.73
C PHE A 90 -26.56 -19.65 2.97
N ILE A 91 -26.57 -20.94 2.63
CA ILE A 91 -25.48 -21.60 1.90
C ILE A 91 -25.26 -20.96 0.52
N LYS A 92 -26.34 -20.55 -0.16
CA LYS A 92 -26.26 -19.87 -1.46
C LYS A 92 -25.69 -18.46 -1.34
N HIS A 93 -25.77 -17.84 -0.16
CA HIS A 93 -25.36 -16.46 0.09
C HIS A 93 -24.19 -16.32 1.07
N ASP A 94 -23.52 -17.41 1.46
CA ASP A 94 -22.47 -17.40 2.49
C ASP A 94 -21.31 -16.44 2.16
N SER A 95 -20.84 -16.44 0.90
CA SER A 95 -19.80 -15.49 0.45
C SER A 95 -20.24 -14.03 0.56
N TYR A 96 -21.52 -13.76 0.28
CA TYR A 96 -22.10 -12.42 0.40
C TYR A 96 -22.20 -12.02 1.87
N VAL A 97 -22.84 -12.84 2.71
CA VAL A 97 -23.05 -12.61 4.14
C VAL A 97 -21.71 -12.38 4.84
N SER A 98 -20.74 -13.26 4.62
CA SER A 98 -19.38 -13.14 5.18
C SER A 98 -18.68 -11.83 4.79
N LYS A 99 -18.83 -11.39 3.54
CA LYS A 99 -18.26 -10.11 3.07
C LYS A 99 -18.97 -8.92 3.70
N THR A 100 -20.29 -8.97 3.81
CA THR A 100 -21.11 -7.90 4.42
C THR A 100 -20.78 -7.75 5.90
N ILE A 101 -20.77 -8.83 6.67
CA ILE A 101 -20.42 -8.82 8.10
C ILE A 101 -19.03 -8.21 8.33
N LYS A 102 -18.01 -8.66 7.59
CA LYS A 102 -16.64 -8.12 7.71
C LYS A 102 -16.57 -6.63 7.44
N LYS A 103 -17.31 -6.15 6.43
CA LYS A 103 -17.36 -4.72 6.09
C LYS A 103 -18.08 -3.92 7.17
N VAL A 104 -19.20 -4.43 7.69
CA VAL A 104 -20.00 -3.77 8.71
C VAL A 104 -19.25 -3.68 10.04
N ILE A 105 -18.59 -4.76 10.50
CA ILE A 105 -17.76 -4.73 11.71
C ILE A 105 -16.63 -3.70 11.56
N CYS A 106 -15.92 -3.73 10.43
CA CYS A 106 -14.87 -2.74 10.14
C CYS A 106 -15.39 -1.29 10.18
N PHE A 107 -16.59 -1.06 9.64
CA PHE A 107 -17.21 0.27 9.66
C PHE A 107 -17.64 0.68 11.08
N ALA A 108 -18.26 -0.22 11.83
CA ALA A 108 -18.73 0.04 13.18
C ALA A 108 -17.60 0.30 14.17
N LEU A 109 -16.49 -0.44 14.06
CA LEU A 109 -15.27 -0.21 14.84
C LEU A 109 -14.69 1.19 14.54
N LYS A 110 -14.58 1.56 13.27
CA LYS A 110 -14.06 2.88 12.86
C LYS A 110 -14.95 4.04 13.28
N SER A 111 -16.26 3.81 13.34
CA SER A 111 -17.26 4.83 13.66
C SER A 111 -17.66 4.82 15.14
N SER A 112 -16.97 4.03 15.98
CA SER A 112 -17.26 3.86 17.41
C SER A 112 -18.74 3.54 17.70
N LEU A 113 -19.35 2.71 16.84
CA LEU A 113 -20.76 2.34 16.95
C LEU A 113 -21.00 1.13 17.84
N ILE A 114 -19.99 0.28 18.04
CA ILE A 114 -20.10 -0.91 18.90
C ILE A 114 -20.32 -0.47 20.34
N GLY A 115 -21.31 -1.03 21.02
CA GLY A 115 -21.64 -0.70 22.40
C GLY A 115 -22.26 0.68 22.64
N SER A 116 -22.40 1.51 21.60
CA SER A 116 -22.93 2.88 21.71
C SER A 116 -24.35 2.98 22.29
N SER A 117 -25.12 1.88 22.30
CA SER A 117 -26.44 1.81 22.94
C SER A 117 -26.44 1.12 24.31
N LEU A 118 -25.34 0.47 24.71
CA LEU A 118 -25.13 -0.07 26.07
C LEU A 118 -24.59 1.01 27.01
N ASP A 119 -23.66 1.85 26.51
CA ASP A 119 -22.98 2.86 27.33
C ASP A 119 -23.94 3.90 27.92
N LYS A 120 -25.08 4.17 27.29
CA LYS A 120 -26.08 5.14 27.79
C LYS A 120 -26.84 4.66 29.02
N VAL A 121 -26.84 3.36 29.33
CA VAL A 121 -27.52 2.81 30.53
C VAL A 121 -26.59 2.79 31.75
N GLN A 122 -25.27 2.86 31.56
CA GLN A 122 -24.27 2.82 32.64
C GLN A 122 -23.44 4.11 32.80
N VAL A 123 -23.85 5.25 32.24
CA VAL A 123 -23.22 6.55 32.55
C VAL A 123 -23.69 7.06 33.92
N ARG A 124 -23.21 6.45 35.00
CA ARG A 124 -22.98 7.12 36.30
C ARG A 124 -22.21 6.17 37.19
N LYS A 125 -20.97 6.56 37.48
CA LYS A 125 -19.97 5.91 38.34
C LYS A 125 -19.15 4.80 37.65
N ILE A 126 -17.96 5.17 37.18
CA ILE A 126 -16.70 4.92 37.90
C ILE A 126 -15.52 5.37 37.01
N CYS A 127 -14.68 6.21 37.60
CA CYS A 127 -13.29 6.50 37.24
C CYS A 127 -12.99 7.03 35.84
N SER A 128 -12.84 8.34 35.79
CA SER A 128 -11.76 9.04 35.12
C SER A 128 -10.42 8.28 35.26
N ARG A 129 -10.11 7.44 34.28
CA ARG A 129 -8.74 7.18 33.84
C ARG A 129 -8.61 7.80 32.45
N PRO A 130 -7.52 8.50 32.15
CA PRO A 130 -7.30 9.00 30.80
C PRO A 130 -7.07 7.76 29.92
N ILE A 131 -8.12 7.31 29.24
CA ILE A 131 -7.96 6.48 28.05
C ILE A 131 -7.33 7.44 27.04
N SER A 132 -6.03 7.27 26.87
CA SER A 132 -5.28 7.82 25.75
C SER A 132 -6.09 7.57 24.49
N SER A 133 -6.70 8.63 24.00
CA SER A 133 -7.24 8.70 22.65
C SER A 133 -6.13 8.22 21.72
N SER A 134 -6.23 7.00 21.18
CA SER A 134 -5.58 6.68 19.92
C SER A 134 -6.33 7.47 18.87
N SER A 135 -6.01 8.77 18.82
CA SER A 135 -6.26 9.57 17.64
C SER A 135 -5.81 8.72 16.46
N ASN A 136 -6.71 8.37 15.55
CA ASN A 136 -6.33 8.18 14.15
C ASN A 136 -5.89 9.54 13.62
N SER A 137 -4.87 10.14 14.25
CA SER A 137 -4.10 11.22 13.68
C SER A 137 -3.39 10.56 12.52
N TYR A 138 -3.95 10.77 11.33
CA TYR A 138 -3.19 10.50 10.13
C TYR A 138 -1.83 11.15 10.31
N LYS A 139 -0.77 10.35 10.20
CA LYS A 139 0.58 10.87 10.37
C LYS A 139 0.82 11.91 9.28
N SER A 140 1.14 13.12 9.70
CA SER A 140 1.48 14.21 8.79
C SER A 140 2.95 14.13 8.40
N ILE A 141 3.25 14.46 7.15
CA ILE A 141 4.60 14.64 6.65
C ILE A 141 4.65 15.90 5.80
N ASP A 142 5.71 16.67 5.96
CA ASP A 142 5.97 17.83 5.11
C ASP A 142 6.11 17.38 3.65
N ARG A 143 5.38 18.06 2.76
CA ARG A 143 5.43 17.84 1.31
C ARG A 143 6.84 17.76 0.78
N ASN A 144 7.78 18.56 1.27
CA ASN A 144 9.18 18.59 0.83
C ASN A 144 9.88 17.24 1.03
N HIS A 145 9.51 16.50 2.07
CA HIS A 145 10.05 15.17 2.39
C HIS A 145 9.41 14.01 1.61
N VAL A 146 8.51 14.30 0.66
CA VAL A 146 7.88 13.28 -0.16
C VAL A 146 8.28 13.40 -1.62
N ILE A 147 8.83 12.34 -2.20
CA ILE A 147 9.15 12.28 -3.62
C ILE A 147 8.04 11.52 -4.33
N LYS A 148 7.45 12.13 -5.35
CA LYS A 148 6.48 11.50 -6.23
C LYS A 148 7.22 10.79 -7.35
N VAL A 149 6.91 9.53 -7.63
CA VAL A 149 7.58 8.73 -8.66
C VAL A 149 6.55 7.93 -9.44
N CYS A 150 6.75 7.73 -10.75
CA CYS A 150 5.86 6.87 -11.54
C CYS A 150 5.83 5.46 -10.97
N ASN A 151 4.63 4.86 -10.85
CA ASN A 151 4.49 3.44 -10.47
C ASN A 151 5.20 2.49 -11.45
N ILE A 152 5.48 2.98 -12.67
CA ILE A 152 6.08 2.23 -13.78
C ILE A 152 7.61 2.17 -13.67
N LEU A 153 8.24 2.94 -12.78
CA LEU A 153 9.70 2.92 -12.56
C LEU A 153 10.17 1.68 -11.76
N ASN A 154 9.48 0.56 -11.87
CA ASN A 154 9.86 -0.74 -11.32
C ASN A 154 10.92 -1.44 -12.18
N ILE A 155 12.02 -0.73 -12.48
CA ILE A 155 13.09 -1.14 -13.41
C ILE A 155 14.40 -1.49 -12.69
N PHE A 156 14.42 -1.40 -11.36
CA PHE A 156 15.62 -1.58 -10.55
C PHE A 156 15.66 -2.98 -9.92
N SER A 157 16.82 -3.65 -9.95
CA SER A 157 17.01 -5.00 -9.41
C SER A 157 18.03 -5.07 -8.26
N MET A 158 18.02 -6.18 -7.53
CA MET A 158 18.95 -6.44 -6.42
C MET A 158 20.33 -6.90 -6.89
N ASP A 159 20.43 -7.55 -8.04
CA ASP A 159 21.70 -7.94 -8.65
C ASP A 159 21.67 -7.62 -10.15
N SER A 160 22.82 -7.20 -10.67
CA SER A 160 23.07 -7.08 -12.11
C SER A 160 23.69 -8.38 -12.61
N LYS A 161 22.88 -9.36 -13.03
CA LYS A 161 23.40 -10.43 -13.88
C LYS A 161 23.31 -10.00 -15.36
N PRO A 162 24.34 -10.29 -16.18
CA PRO A 162 24.42 -9.91 -17.59
C PRO A 162 23.69 -10.88 -18.52
N SER A 163 22.57 -11.49 -18.13
CA SER A 163 21.94 -12.55 -18.93
C SER A 163 20.49 -12.26 -19.27
N ALA A 164 20.26 -12.16 -20.58
CA ALA A 164 19.06 -11.83 -21.32
C ALA A 164 18.61 -10.37 -21.15
N PHE A 165 18.66 -9.64 -22.26
CA PHE A 165 17.94 -8.38 -22.49
C PHE A 165 16.46 -8.60 -22.19
N ILE A 166 16.08 -8.51 -20.91
CA ILE A 166 14.72 -8.15 -20.57
C ILE A 166 14.74 -6.65 -20.81
N ASN A 167 14.43 -6.21 -22.03
CA ASN A 167 13.80 -4.92 -22.19
C ASN A 167 12.48 -5.08 -21.43
N PRO A 168 12.28 -4.50 -20.23
CA PRO A 168 10.96 -4.46 -19.67
C PRO A 168 10.17 -3.49 -20.57
N ILE A 169 9.63 -4.01 -21.67
CA ILE A 169 8.50 -3.42 -22.37
C ILE A 169 7.37 -3.57 -21.37
N ILE A 170 7.26 -2.63 -20.43
CA ILE A 170 6.12 -2.60 -19.53
C ILE A 170 4.99 -1.91 -20.28
N ASP A 171 4.37 -2.66 -21.18
CA ASP A 171 3.19 -2.18 -21.88
C ASP A 171 2.01 -2.20 -20.91
N TYR A 172 1.58 -1.02 -20.48
CA TYR A 172 0.44 -0.87 -19.56
C TYR A 172 -0.88 -0.69 -20.29
N SER A 173 -0.91 -0.79 -21.62
CA SER A 173 -2.18 -0.76 -22.31
C SER A 173 -2.24 -1.78 -23.43
N ASN A 174 -3.40 -2.42 -23.57
CA ASN A 174 -3.74 -3.22 -24.75
C ASN A 174 -3.95 -2.34 -26.00
N ASN A 175 -3.46 -1.09 -26.01
CA ASN A 175 -3.60 -0.13 -27.09
C ASN A 175 -2.20 0.28 -27.60
N PRO A 176 -1.88 0.02 -28.88
CA PRO A 176 -0.59 0.40 -29.48
C PRO A 176 -0.30 1.92 -29.43
N ASP A 177 -1.31 2.75 -29.20
CA ASP A 177 -1.17 4.20 -29.08
C ASP A 177 -0.96 4.70 -27.64
N ASN A 178 -0.89 3.81 -26.63
CA ASN A 178 -0.76 4.20 -25.23
C ASN A 178 0.25 3.34 -24.44
N TYR A 179 1.54 3.56 -24.62
CA TYR A 179 2.60 2.79 -23.98
C TYR A 179 3.64 3.64 -23.26
N LEU A 180 4.35 3.02 -22.33
CA LEU A 180 5.58 3.53 -21.70
C LEU A 180 6.58 2.38 -21.64
N LYS A 181 7.58 2.41 -22.51
CA LYS A 181 8.66 1.43 -22.57
C LYS A 181 9.91 2.03 -21.96
N ILE A 182 10.63 1.21 -21.20
CA ILE A 182 11.93 1.57 -20.66
C ILE A 182 12.91 0.51 -21.14
N SER A 183 13.96 0.91 -21.83
CA SER A 183 15.02 0.03 -22.31
C SER A 183 16.37 0.54 -21.82
N SER A 184 17.29 -0.37 -21.49
CA SER A 184 18.65 -0.02 -21.11
C SER A 184 19.60 -0.68 -22.09
N GLN A 185 20.52 0.11 -22.65
CA GLN A 185 21.44 -0.38 -23.69
C GLN A 185 22.60 -1.21 -23.11
N ASP A 186 23.08 -0.88 -21.90
CA ASP A 186 24.37 -1.38 -21.41
C ASP A 186 24.27 -2.34 -20.22
N SER A 187 23.32 -2.14 -19.30
CA SER A 187 23.16 -3.00 -18.12
C SER A 187 21.86 -2.72 -17.37
N ASN A 188 21.35 -3.72 -16.65
CA ASN A 188 20.22 -3.54 -15.75
C ASN A 188 20.57 -2.54 -14.63
N LEU A 189 19.64 -1.64 -14.35
CA LEU A 189 19.74 -0.72 -13.22
C LEU A 189 19.54 -1.50 -11.92
N ASN A 190 20.41 -1.26 -10.94
CA ASN A 190 20.38 -1.99 -9.68
C ASN A 190 19.97 -1.10 -8.48
N HIS A 191 19.95 -1.69 -7.30
CA HIS A 191 19.62 -1.02 -6.03
C HIS A 191 20.52 0.20 -5.71
N PHE A 192 21.77 0.20 -6.17
CA PHE A 192 22.66 1.36 -6.05
C PHE A 192 22.21 2.47 -7.00
N ASP A 193 21.91 2.13 -8.25
CA ASP A 193 21.43 3.08 -9.26
C ASP A 193 20.11 3.74 -8.85
N LEU A 194 19.20 2.99 -8.20
CA LEU A 194 17.98 3.55 -7.59
C LEU A 194 18.30 4.64 -6.56
N THR A 195 19.29 4.39 -5.70
CA THR A 195 19.64 5.33 -4.63
C THR A 195 20.15 6.64 -5.20
N ILE A 196 21.00 6.57 -6.24
CA ILE A 196 21.48 7.74 -6.97
C ILE A 196 20.30 8.46 -7.63
N PHE A 197 19.45 7.71 -8.35
CA PHE A 197 18.31 8.26 -9.07
C PHE A 197 17.35 9.01 -8.14
N LEU A 198 16.94 8.42 -7.01
CA LEU A 198 16.04 9.10 -6.06
C LEU A 198 16.69 10.32 -5.40
N ALA A 199 18.01 10.32 -5.19
CA ALA A 199 18.72 11.49 -4.69
C ALA A 199 18.75 12.64 -5.71
N ILE A 200 18.92 12.33 -7.00
CA ILE A 200 18.81 13.29 -8.09
C ILE A 200 17.40 13.88 -8.12
N LEU A 201 16.35 13.04 -8.03
CA LEU A 201 14.97 13.49 -8.03
C LEU A 201 14.65 14.40 -6.83
N HIS A 202 15.19 14.07 -5.65
CA HIS A 202 15.04 14.91 -4.46
C HIS A 202 15.67 16.29 -4.64
N GLN A 203 16.90 16.35 -5.19
CA GLN A 203 17.57 17.62 -5.46
C GLN A 203 16.86 18.43 -6.55
N TYR A 204 16.37 17.78 -7.61
CA TYR A 204 15.60 18.41 -8.67
C TYR A 204 14.32 19.07 -8.13
N LYS A 205 13.57 18.36 -7.29
CA LYS A 205 12.38 18.91 -6.66
C LYS A 205 12.66 20.20 -5.88
N ASN A 206 13.83 20.28 -5.24
CA ASN A 206 14.22 21.44 -4.45
C ASN A 206 14.87 22.56 -5.27
N SER A 207 15.21 22.31 -6.54
CA SER A 207 15.91 23.30 -7.37
C SER A 207 14.98 24.30 -8.05
N ASN A 208 13.66 24.03 -8.11
CA ASN A 208 12.66 24.87 -8.80
C ASN A 208 13.01 25.23 -10.25
N LEU A 209 13.90 24.46 -10.91
CA LEU A 209 14.38 24.71 -12.28
C LEU A 209 13.82 23.67 -13.26
N TYR A 210 13.33 24.14 -14.41
CA TYR A 210 12.73 23.29 -15.45
C TYR A 210 13.72 22.68 -16.46
N THR A 211 15.01 22.99 -16.37
CA THR A 211 16.00 22.65 -17.40
C THR A 211 17.10 21.76 -16.86
N SER A 212 18.16 22.35 -16.33
CA SER A 212 19.34 21.70 -15.78
C SER A 212 19.66 22.28 -14.40
N PHE A 213 20.25 21.45 -13.54
CA PHE A 213 20.67 21.89 -12.22
C PHE A 213 22.03 21.29 -11.87
N LYS A 214 22.77 22.02 -11.04
CA LYS A 214 24.04 21.56 -10.51
C LYS A 214 23.78 20.53 -9.40
N LEU A 215 24.31 19.33 -9.59
CA LEU A 215 24.22 18.24 -8.63
C LEU A 215 25.13 18.52 -7.43
N ASP A 216 24.56 18.49 -6.23
CA ASP A 216 25.35 18.40 -5.02
C ASP A 216 25.83 16.95 -4.82
N VAL A 217 27.03 16.68 -5.34
CA VAL A 217 27.69 15.38 -5.25
C VAL A 217 27.95 14.99 -3.79
N ALA A 218 28.26 15.96 -2.92
CA ALA A 218 28.64 15.67 -1.54
C ALA A 218 27.45 15.08 -0.75
N SER A 219 26.24 15.63 -0.90
CA SER A 219 25.05 15.06 -0.24
C SER A 219 24.71 13.66 -0.75
N ILE A 220 24.90 13.38 -2.05
CA ILE A 220 24.67 12.03 -2.62
C ILE A 220 25.69 11.03 -2.08
N LEU A 221 26.97 11.40 -2.02
CA LEU A 221 28.00 10.52 -1.47
C LEU A 221 27.81 10.27 0.03
N LYS A 222 27.36 11.28 0.78
CA LYS A 222 26.97 11.13 2.19
C LYS A 222 25.84 10.13 2.36
N LEU A 223 24.85 10.10 1.45
CA LEU A 223 23.76 9.13 1.45
C LEU A 223 24.23 7.68 1.19
N ILE A 224 25.31 7.51 0.43
CA ILE A 224 25.92 6.21 0.14
C ILE A 224 26.83 5.76 1.28
N GLY A 225 27.35 6.70 2.07
CA GLY A 225 28.07 6.46 3.32
C GLY A 225 29.59 6.67 3.24
N TYR A 226 30.14 7.09 2.10
CA TYR A 226 31.58 7.34 1.95
C TYR A 226 31.87 8.23 0.72
N ASP A 227 32.73 9.24 0.89
CA ASP A 227 33.27 10.07 -0.20
C ASP A 227 34.73 9.68 -0.47
N THR A 228 34.90 8.71 -1.36
CA THR A 228 36.21 8.23 -1.84
C THR A 228 36.26 8.28 -3.36
N GLY A 229 37.45 8.24 -3.95
CA GLY A 229 37.60 8.11 -5.41
C GLY A 229 36.89 6.87 -5.99
N TYR A 230 36.70 5.81 -5.19
CA TYR A 230 35.89 4.66 -5.57
C TYR A 230 34.39 4.97 -5.62
N SER A 231 33.85 5.66 -4.61
CA SER A 231 32.44 6.09 -4.60
C SER A 231 32.10 7.06 -5.73
N ARG A 232 33.01 7.98 -6.06
CA ARG A 232 32.86 8.93 -7.18
C ARG A 232 32.82 8.20 -8.52
N ARG A 233 33.71 7.21 -8.72
CA ARG A 233 33.68 6.33 -9.90
C ARG A 233 32.38 5.54 -10.00
N LYS A 234 31.85 5.03 -8.88
CA LYS A 234 30.54 4.35 -8.84
C LYS A 234 29.40 5.30 -9.19
N LEU A 235 29.40 6.52 -8.65
CA LEU A 235 28.43 7.55 -9.00
C LEU A 235 28.46 7.84 -10.51
N LEU A 236 29.65 8.06 -11.09
CA LEU A 236 29.79 8.25 -12.54
C LEU A 236 29.27 7.06 -13.34
N SER A 237 29.60 5.84 -12.92
CA SER A 237 29.10 4.63 -13.58
C SER A 237 27.57 4.56 -13.53
N SER A 238 26.98 4.90 -12.39
CA SER A 238 25.52 4.96 -12.23
C SER A 238 24.89 6.04 -13.11
N LEU A 239 25.47 7.24 -13.14
CA LEU A 239 25.02 8.33 -14.02
C LEU A 239 25.09 7.95 -15.50
N LYS A 240 26.16 7.27 -15.92
CA LYS A 240 26.29 6.73 -17.29
C LYS A 240 25.15 5.76 -17.61
N LYS A 241 24.88 4.78 -16.74
CA LYS A 241 23.78 3.82 -16.94
C LYS A 241 22.42 4.49 -16.99
N LEU A 242 22.15 5.42 -16.08
CA LEU A 242 20.90 6.19 -16.07
C LEU A 242 20.80 7.01 -17.36
N SER A 243 21.91 7.58 -17.85
CA SER A 243 21.91 8.36 -19.09
C SER A 243 21.79 7.54 -20.38
N THR A 244 22.02 6.22 -20.34
CA THR A 244 21.81 5.31 -21.49
C THR A 244 20.53 4.47 -21.36
N THR A 245 19.75 4.69 -20.29
CA THR A 245 18.41 4.13 -20.14
C THR A 245 17.43 5.00 -20.92
N ASN A 246 16.78 4.44 -21.94
CA ASN A 246 15.80 5.13 -22.76
C ASN A 246 14.39 4.96 -22.20
N ILE A 247 13.65 6.06 -22.17
CA ILE A 247 12.21 6.10 -22.00
C ILE A 247 11.59 6.38 -23.37
N GLU A 248 10.70 5.50 -23.79
CA GLU A 248 9.82 5.73 -24.91
C GLU A 248 8.39 5.76 -24.38
N CYS A 249 7.66 6.84 -24.59
CA CYS A 249 6.27 6.93 -24.20
C CYS A 249 5.43 7.51 -25.32
N ARG A 250 4.21 7.01 -25.42
CA ARG A 250 3.14 7.59 -26.20
C ARG A 250 1.92 7.46 -25.31
N LYS A 251 1.41 8.55 -24.75
CA LYS A 251 0.40 8.45 -23.69
C LYS A 251 -0.72 9.47 -23.87
N GLN A 252 -1.95 8.98 -23.76
CA GLN A 252 -3.19 9.76 -23.85
C GLN A 252 -3.71 10.29 -22.49
N TYR A 253 -3.10 9.85 -21.38
CA TYR A 253 -3.73 9.88 -20.04
C TYR A 253 -3.11 10.85 -19.02
N LEU A 254 -2.23 11.77 -19.41
CA LEU A 254 -1.79 12.82 -18.48
C LEU A 254 -2.94 13.83 -18.32
N LYS A 255 -3.93 13.48 -17.47
CA LYS A 255 -4.86 14.46 -16.92
C LYS A 255 -4.03 15.40 -16.04
N PHE A 256 -3.58 16.50 -16.63
CA PHE A 256 -3.09 17.63 -15.87
C PHE A 256 -4.28 18.26 -15.13
N ALA A 257 -4.06 18.75 -13.91
CA ALA A 257 -5.08 19.47 -13.17
C ALA A 257 -5.64 20.59 -14.06
N THR A 258 -6.92 20.48 -14.38
CA THR A 258 -7.61 21.34 -15.35
C THR A 258 -7.74 22.74 -14.80
N ASN A 259 -6.87 23.64 -15.24
CA ASN A 259 -7.22 25.04 -15.44
C ASN A 259 -6.96 25.38 -16.91
N ASP A 260 -8.04 25.70 -17.60
CA ASP A 260 -8.15 26.45 -18.86
C ASP A 260 -7.74 25.79 -20.20
N LEU A 261 -8.73 25.80 -21.10
CA LEU A 261 -8.69 25.76 -22.57
C LEU A 261 -7.46 25.08 -23.21
N LYS A 262 -7.55 23.77 -23.48
CA LYS A 262 -6.66 23.10 -24.43
C LYS A 262 -7.41 22.15 -25.34
N SER A 263 -6.99 22.13 -26.61
CA SER A 263 -7.69 21.45 -27.72
C SER A 263 -7.56 19.92 -27.58
N PRO A 264 -8.44 19.13 -28.23
CA PRO A 264 -8.37 17.67 -28.20
C PRO A 264 -7.06 17.08 -28.77
N ASP A 265 -6.26 17.87 -29.51
CA ASP A 265 -4.96 17.43 -30.03
C ASP A 265 -3.84 17.51 -28.96
N ASP A 266 -4.06 18.15 -27.81
CA ASP A 266 -3.11 18.21 -26.68
C ASP A 266 -3.07 16.92 -25.83
N TYR A 267 -3.89 15.92 -26.15
CA TYR A 267 -3.96 14.68 -25.38
C TYR A 267 -2.91 13.64 -25.78
N PHE A 268 -2.17 13.80 -26.88
CA PHE A 268 -1.14 12.84 -27.30
C PHE A 268 0.27 13.37 -27.03
N TYR A 269 0.88 12.95 -25.92
CA TYR A 269 2.30 13.16 -25.69
C TYR A 269 3.10 11.95 -26.16
N SER A 270 4.00 12.14 -27.11
CA SER A 270 5.02 11.16 -27.47
C SER A 270 6.41 11.68 -27.13
N PHE A 271 7.23 10.81 -26.55
CA PHE A 271 8.63 11.09 -26.25
C PHE A 271 9.45 9.82 -26.47
N CYS A 272 10.64 10.00 -27.04
CA CYS A 272 11.68 8.98 -27.05
C CYS A 272 13.00 9.66 -26.70
N GLY A 273 13.67 9.19 -25.65
CA GLY A 273 14.94 9.76 -25.22
C GLY A 273 15.41 9.17 -23.90
N ASN A 274 16.54 9.66 -23.41
CA ASN A 274 17.19 9.09 -22.24
C ASN A 274 16.46 9.49 -20.94
N LEU A 275 16.61 8.71 -19.88
CA LEU A 275 16.03 8.97 -18.55
C LEU A 275 16.54 10.31 -17.98
N LEU A 276 17.83 10.57 -18.15
CA LEU A 276 18.49 11.83 -17.82
C LEU A 276 19.69 12.07 -18.75
N SER A 277 20.17 13.30 -18.82
CA SER A 277 21.47 13.66 -19.37
C SER A 277 22.31 14.31 -18.28
N PHE A 278 23.64 14.18 -18.38
CA PHE A 278 24.54 14.83 -17.45
C PHE A 278 25.82 15.31 -18.14
N GLU A 279 26.38 16.40 -17.63
CA GLU A 279 27.66 16.95 -18.05
C GLU A 279 28.59 17.02 -16.84
N ALA A 280 29.74 16.35 -16.95
CA ALA A 280 30.77 16.40 -15.92
C ALA A 280 31.81 17.46 -16.27
N LEU A 281 31.74 18.63 -15.62
CA LEU A 281 32.64 19.77 -15.86
C LEU A 281 34.09 19.50 -15.41
N SER A 282 34.33 18.41 -14.66
CA SER A 282 35.67 17.90 -14.36
C SER A 282 35.66 16.38 -14.18
N SER A 283 36.29 15.66 -15.09
CA SER A 283 36.40 14.19 -15.05
C SER A 283 37.30 13.69 -13.92
N LYS A 284 38.34 14.45 -13.54
CA LYS A 284 39.34 14.04 -12.54
C LYS A 284 38.85 14.17 -11.09
N LYS A 285 38.06 15.21 -10.79
CA LYS A 285 37.58 15.46 -9.41
C LYS A 285 36.07 15.31 -9.23
N MET A 286 35.27 15.23 -10.29
CA MET A 286 33.79 15.20 -10.20
C MET A 286 33.23 16.28 -9.25
N THR A 287 33.80 17.48 -9.31
CA THR A 287 33.46 18.59 -8.41
C THR A 287 32.20 19.33 -8.81
N SER A 288 31.80 19.20 -10.08
CA SER A 288 30.59 19.83 -10.61
C SER A 288 30.02 18.96 -11.71
N ILE A 289 28.79 18.49 -11.49
CA ILE A 289 28.03 17.70 -12.45
C ILE A 289 26.73 18.47 -12.67
N ASN A 290 26.42 18.81 -13.92
CA ASN A 290 25.11 19.34 -14.28
C ASN A 290 24.23 18.17 -14.71
N ILE A 291 23.00 18.12 -14.23
CA ILE A 291 22.01 17.11 -14.62
C ILE A 291 20.82 17.79 -15.27
N GLN A 292 20.30 17.18 -16.32
CA GLN A 292 19.02 17.50 -16.92
C GLN A 292 18.15 16.24 -16.91
N ILE A 293 16.94 16.37 -16.36
CA ILE A 293 15.97 15.27 -16.28
C ILE A 293 15.12 15.29 -17.54
N SER A 294 14.77 14.11 -18.05
CA SER A 294 13.90 14.00 -19.21
C SER A 294 12.50 14.57 -18.95
N LEU A 295 11.96 15.27 -19.95
CA LEU A 295 10.65 15.92 -19.87
C LEU A 295 9.50 14.96 -19.46
N PRO A 296 9.44 13.68 -19.87
CA PRO A 296 8.40 12.77 -19.40
C PRO A 296 8.44 12.55 -17.89
N LEU A 297 9.61 12.45 -17.29
CA LEU A 297 9.72 12.30 -15.83
C LEU A 297 9.18 13.54 -15.13
N ILE A 298 9.49 14.73 -15.65
CA ILE A 298 8.98 16.00 -15.14
C ILE A 298 7.44 16.01 -15.23
N ARG A 299 6.89 15.73 -16.41
CA ARG A 299 5.42 15.67 -16.61
C ARG A 299 4.74 14.61 -15.77
N ILE A 300 5.42 13.51 -15.46
CA ILE A 300 4.93 12.48 -14.53
C ILE A 300 4.89 12.99 -13.08
N PHE A 301 5.85 13.82 -12.66
CA PHE A 301 5.79 14.46 -11.33
C PHE A 301 4.55 15.34 -11.21
N ASP A 302 4.17 16.02 -12.30
CA ASP A 302 2.98 16.88 -12.33
C ASP A 302 1.67 16.09 -12.49
N ALA A 303 1.73 14.81 -12.86
CA ALA A 303 0.54 14.01 -13.16
C ALA A 303 -0.20 13.53 -11.90
N ASP A 304 -1.51 13.74 -11.80
CA ASP A 304 -2.30 13.32 -10.62
C ASP A 304 -2.63 11.82 -10.56
N ASN A 305 -2.13 11.02 -11.51
CA ASN A 305 -2.42 9.60 -11.62
C ASN A 305 -1.14 8.78 -11.83
N TYR A 306 -1.20 7.49 -11.47
CA TYR A 306 -0.13 6.50 -11.69
C TYR A 306 1.22 6.82 -11.00
N TYR A 307 1.17 7.42 -9.82
CA TYR A 307 2.35 7.68 -9.00
C TYR A 307 2.36 6.88 -7.69
N ALA A 308 3.56 6.73 -7.14
CA ALA A 308 3.85 6.34 -5.77
C ALA A 308 4.46 7.54 -5.05
N LEU A 309 4.18 7.63 -3.76
CA LEU A 309 4.86 8.55 -2.86
C LEU A 309 5.99 7.80 -2.15
N ILE A 310 7.13 8.45 -1.99
CA ILE A 310 8.28 7.91 -1.25
C ILE A 310 8.57 8.89 -0.13
N ASN A 311 8.60 8.39 1.11
CA ASN A 311 9.06 9.20 2.22
C ASN A 311 10.60 9.26 2.20
N TRP A 312 11.14 10.44 1.89
CA TRP A 312 12.57 10.66 1.77
C TRP A 312 13.32 10.43 3.09
N GLN A 313 12.71 10.78 4.24
CA GLN A 313 13.35 10.58 5.54
C GLN A 313 13.53 9.10 5.84
N ILE A 314 12.49 8.28 5.60
CA ILE A 314 12.57 6.83 5.74
C ILE A 314 13.55 6.26 4.73
N PHE A 315 13.47 6.68 3.47
CA PHE A 315 14.34 6.17 2.42
C PHE A 315 15.82 6.38 2.76
N THR A 316 16.18 7.56 3.25
CA THR A 316 17.57 7.91 3.58
C THR A 316 18.05 7.30 4.89
N SER A 317 17.16 7.03 5.85
CA SER A 317 17.52 6.37 7.13
C SER A 317 17.81 4.87 6.98
N LEU A 318 17.40 4.24 5.87
CA LEU A 318 17.70 2.83 5.61
C LEU A 318 19.20 2.60 5.41
N PRO A 319 19.80 1.62 6.12
CA PRO A 319 21.26 1.48 6.20
C PRO A 319 21.90 0.91 4.95
N THR A 320 21.14 0.22 4.09
CA THR A 320 21.66 -0.39 2.86
C THR A 320 20.82 0.01 1.66
N THR A 321 21.47 0.11 0.50
CA THR A 321 20.79 0.39 -0.77
C THR A 321 19.84 -0.74 -1.19
N LYS A 322 20.08 -1.97 -0.74
CA LYS A 322 19.15 -3.10 -0.92
C LYS A 322 17.85 -2.92 -0.14
N LEU A 323 17.92 -2.50 1.13
CA LEU A 323 16.72 -2.17 1.91
C LEU A 323 15.94 -1.00 1.29
N ARG A 324 16.66 0.00 0.77
CA ARG A 324 16.07 1.12 0.01
C ARG A 324 15.29 0.65 -1.21
N LEU A 325 15.84 -0.31 -1.98
CA LEU A 325 15.13 -0.93 -3.10
C LEU A 325 13.87 -1.68 -2.65
N LEU A 326 13.95 -2.46 -1.57
CA LEU A 326 12.78 -3.20 -1.09
C LEU A 326 11.67 -2.27 -0.58
N TYR A 327 12.03 -1.20 0.13
CA TYR A 327 11.10 -0.15 0.55
C TYR A 327 10.46 0.57 -0.65
N PHE A 328 11.27 0.93 -1.65
CA PHE A 328 10.78 1.50 -2.90
C PHE A 328 9.80 0.56 -3.61
N TYR A 329 10.12 -0.74 -3.66
CA TYR A 329 9.23 -1.75 -4.23
C TYR A 329 7.87 -1.81 -3.51
N PHE A 330 7.85 -1.71 -2.18
CA PHE A 330 6.58 -1.59 -1.44
C PHE A 330 5.83 -0.31 -1.79
N CYS A 331 6.52 0.83 -1.95
CA CYS A 331 5.92 2.09 -2.36
C CYS A 331 5.19 2.02 -3.71
N LEU A 332 5.75 1.28 -4.67
CA LEU A 332 5.14 1.10 -6.00
C LEU A 332 3.97 0.11 -5.99
N ASN A 333 4.06 -0.96 -5.19
CA ASN A 333 3.14 -2.10 -5.28
C ASN A 333 2.03 -2.12 -4.23
N VAL A 334 2.11 -1.30 -3.18
CA VAL A 334 1.10 -1.24 -2.12
C VAL A 334 0.34 0.08 -2.22
N LYS A 335 -0.94 -0.01 -2.58
CA LYS A 335 -1.87 1.12 -2.56
C LYS A 335 -2.32 1.42 -1.12
N VAL A 336 -2.68 2.67 -0.86
CA VAL A 336 -3.34 3.05 0.40
C VAL A 336 -4.63 2.23 0.53
N SER A 337 -4.71 1.41 1.57
CA SER A 337 -5.78 0.44 1.75
C SER A 337 -5.89 0.02 3.21
N VAL A 338 -7.06 -0.46 3.60
CA VAL A 338 -7.29 -1.10 4.91
C VAL A 338 -6.71 -2.53 4.91
N TYR A 339 -6.58 -3.13 3.73
CA TYR A 339 -6.12 -4.49 3.54
C TYR A 339 -4.59 -4.56 3.39
N PHE A 340 -4.02 -5.68 3.85
CA PHE A 340 -2.62 -6.01 3.63
C PHE A 340 -2.41 -6.61 2.23
N THR A 341 -1.29 -6.27 1.62
CA THR A 341 -0.73 -6.97 0.46
C THR A 341 0.34 -7.93 0.95
N GLU A 342 0.24 -9.21 0.60
CA GLU A 342 1.23 -10.21 0.98
C GLU A 342 2.36 -10.31 -0.04
N PHE A 343 3.61 -10.29 0.45
CA PHE A 343 4.81 -10.52 -0.34
C PHE A 343 5.51 -11.79 0.15
N SER A 344 5.40 -12.88 -0.62
CA SER A 344 6.16 -14.10 -0.34
C SER A 344 7.62 -13.94 -0.69
N ILE A 345 8.51 -14.60 0.05
CA ILE A 345 9.95 -14.56 -0.25
C ILE A 345 10.23 -15.01 -1.68
N LYS A 346 9.55 -16.08 -2.14
CA LYS A 346 9.67 -16.57 -3.51
C LYS A 346 9.29 -15.50 -4.53
N SER A 347 8.18 -14.78 -4.31
CA SER A 347 7.76 -13.70 -5.21
C SER A 347 8.79 -12.57 -5.26
N ILE A 348 9.33 -12.13 -4.12
CA ILE A 348 10.33 -11.05 -4.06
C ILE A 348 11.65 -11.47 -4.73
N VAL A 349 12.12 -12.70 -4.49
CA VAL A 349 13.34 -13.21 -5.12
C VAL A 349 13.17 -13.25 -6.64
N ASN A 350 12.03 -13.75 -7.13
CA ASN A 350 11.78 -13.83 -8.56
C ASN A 350 11.73 -12.46 -9.23
N VAL A 351 11.09 -11.47 -8.58
CA VAL A 351 10.92 -10.13 -9.15
C VAL A 351 12.21 -9.31 -9.06
N LEU A 352 12.93 -9.36 -7.94
CA LEU A 352 14.06 -8.46 -7.70
C LEU A 352 15.43 -9.03 -8.07
N TYR A 353 15.63 -10.35 -8.09
CA TYR A 353 16.97 -10.95 -8.33
C TYR A 353 17.14 -11.56 -9.74
N SER A 354 16.13 -11.48 -10.62
CA SER A 354 16.15 -12.05 -11.98
C SER A 354 16.83 -13.45 -12.03
N ALA A 355 16.49 -14.31 -11.07
CA ALA A 355 17.26 -15.52 -10.81
C ALA A 355 16.90 -16.64 -11.82
N SER A 356 17.76 -16.85 -12.80
CA SER A 356 17.66 -17.97 -13.76
C SER A 356 18.20 -19.31 -13.24
N SER A 357 18.93 -19.32 -12.11
CA SER A 357 19.59 -20.52 -11.59
C SER A 357 19.12 -20.88 -10.17
N SER A 358 18.64 -22.11 -9.99
CA SER A 358 18.16 -22.68 -8.71
C SER A 358 19.20 -22.64 -7.58
N SER A 359 20.49 -22.66 -7.91
CA SER A 359 21.61 -22.68 -6.96
C SER A 359 21.69 -21.45 -6.05
N ASN A 360 21.29 -20.27 -6.51
CA ASN A 360 21.39 -19.02 -5.72
C ASN A 360 20.09 -18.66 -4.98
N VAL A 361 18.97 -19.36 -5.26
CA VAL A 361 17.65 -19.02 -4.70
C VAL A 361 17.65 -19.11 -3.19
N ARG A 362 18.36 -20.09 -2.59
CA ARG A 362 18.47 -20.22 -1.13
C ARG A 362 19.18 -19.02 -0.50
N PHE A 363 20.29 -18.60 -1.08
CA PHE A 363 21.05 -17.42 -0.63
C PHE A 363 20.19 -16.15 -0.71
N PHE A 364 19.54 -15.90 -1.85
CA PHE A 364 18.66 -14.73 -2.02
C PHE A 364 17.45 -14.78 -1.09
N SER A 365 16.86 -15.96 -0.88
CA SER A 365 15.77 -16.12 0.08
C SER A 365 16.21 -15.80 1.51
N ALA A 366 17.42 -16.17 1.90
CA ALA A 366 17.99 -15.82 3.20
C ALA A 366 18.22 -14.31 3.33
N GLU A 367 18.75 -13.66 2.29
CA GLU A 367 18.91 -12.20 2.26
C GLU A 367 17.57 -11.46 2.35
N VAL A 368 16.54 -11.90 1.61
CA VAL A 368 15.18 -11.32 1.70
C VAL A 368 14.59 -11.50 3.10
N ARG A 369 14.79 -12.66 3.75
CA ARG A 369 14.37 -12.87 5.15
C ARG A 369 15.03 -11.89 6.10
N LYS A 370 16.34 -11.66 5.97
CA LYS A 370 17.06 -10.66 6.79
C LYS A 370 16.49 -9.26 6.57
N MET A 371 16.19 -8.91 5.32
CA MET A 371 15.56 -7.62 5.01
C MET A 371 14.16 -7.51 5.62
N PHE A 372 13.29 -8.51 5.47
CA PHE A 372 11.96 -8.52 6.11
C PHE A 372 12.07 -8.40 7.64
N LEU A 373 13.01 -9.13 8.26
CA LEU A 373 13.27 -9.03 9.69
C LEU A 373 13.67 -7.61 10.10
N PHE A 374 14.42 -6.89 9.27
CA PHE A 374 14.75 -5.49 9.52
C PHE A 374 13.49 -4.60 9.58
N PHE A 375 12.58 -4.72 8.60
CA PHE A 375 11.32 -3.97 8.58
C PHE A 375 10.45 -4.26 9.80
N ILE A 376 10.36 -5.54 10.21
CA ILE A 376 9.58 -5.96 11.38
C ILE A 376 10.16 -5.37 12.67
N LYS A 377 11.49 -5.50 12.87
CA LYS A 377 12.18 -4.99 14.08
C LYS A 377 12.11 -3.48 14.20
N HIS A 378 12.12 -2.76 13.08
CA HIS A 378 12.14 -1.30 13.05
C HIS A 378 10.79 -0.72 12.60
N LYS A 379 9.67 -1.43 12.81
CA LYS A 379 8.34 -1.02 12.33
C LYS A 379 7.96 0.42 12.71
N ASN A 380 8.41 0.90 13.87
CA ASN A 380 8.14 2.25 14.35
C ASN A 380 8.79 3.36 13.51
N MET A 381 9.85 3.04 12.75
CA MET A 381 10.50 3.98 11.83
C MET A 381 9.62 4.29 10.61
N PHE A 382 8.70 3.38 10.26
CA PHE A 382 7.89 3.49 9.05
C PHE A 382 6.54 4.11 9.36
N ILE A 383 6.42 5.42 9.13
CA ILE A 383 5.15 6.13 9.34
C ILE A 383 4.09 5.79 8.29
N ASP A 384 4.53 5.29 7.14
CA ASP A 384 3.74 5.07 5.93
C ASP A 384 3.33 3.61 5.72
N PHE A 385 3.95 2.67 6.45
CA PHE A 385 3.68 1.25 6.34
C PHE A 385 3.51 0.56 7.69
N GLU A 386 2.66 -0.47 7.67
CA GLU A 386 2.56 -1.48 8.70
C GLU A 386 3.01 -2.83 8.15
N PHE A 387 3.68 -3.61 9.00
CA PHE A 387 4.32 -4.86 8.65
C PHE A 387 3.85 -5.97 9.59
N ASP A 388 3.35 -7.06 9.00
CA ASP A 388 2.90 -8.24 9.73
C ASP A 388 3.54 -9.52 9.13
N PRO A 389 4.42 -10.22 9.86
CA PRO A 389 5.09 -11.40 9.35
C PRO A 389 4.18 -12.63 9.34
N ILE A 390 4.24 -13.41 8.26
CA ILE A 390 3.72 -14.79 8.25
C ILE A 390 4.90 -15.73 8.47
N ILE A 391 4.87 -16.49 9.57
CA ILE A 391 5.90 -17.45 9.93
C ILE A 391 5.51 -18.84 9.46
N ASN A 392 6.45 -19.55 8.83
CA ASN A 392 6.31 -20.98 8.61
C ASN A 392 6.67 -21.70 9.91
N HIS A 393 5.67 -22.28 10.56
CA HIS A 393 5.82 -22.98 11.84
C HIS A 393 6.75 -24.19 11.78
N SER A 394 6.84 -24.89 10.64
CA SER A 394 7.69 -26.08 10.49
C SER A 394 9.18 -25.75 10.53
N TYR A 395 9.57 -24.54 10.14
CA TYR A 395 10.98 -24.12 10.07
C TYR A 395 11.28 -22.92 10.97
N ASN A 396 10.29 -22.39 11.68
CA ASN A 396 10.36 -21.13 12.43
C ASN A 396 11.05 -19.99 11.65
N THR A 397 10.68 -19.85 10.38
CA THR A 397 11.24 -18.81 9.49
C THR A 397 10.13 -17.98 8.89
N ILE A 398 10.42 -16.71 8.60
CA ILE A 398 9.51 -15.87 7.83
C ILE A 398 9.26 -16.54 6.47
N HIS A 399 8.00 -16.69 6.10
CA HIS A 399 7.54 -17.20 4.80
C HIS A 399 7.18 -16.05 3.86
N SER A 400 6.43 -15.09 4.40
CA SER A 400 5.96 -13.91 3.69
C SER A 400 5.79 -12.74 4.66
N LEU A 401 5.67 -11.53 4.08
CA LEU A 401 5.43 -10.31 4.82
C LEU A 401 4.16 -9.66 4.28
N LYS A 402 3.18 -9.47 5.15
CA LYS A 402 2.02 -8.63 4.88
C LYS A 402 2.41 -7.18 5.09
N VAL A 403 2.18 -6.36 4.07
CA VAL A 403 2.46 -4.91 4.10
C VAL A 403 1.17 -4.14 3.85
N ARG A 404 0.86 -3.18 4.72
CA ARG A 404 -0.28 -2.26 4.54
C ARG A 404 0.24 -0.84 4.49
N ARG A 405 -0.27 -0.04 3.55
CA ARG A 405 0.10 1.37 3.41
C ARG A 405 -0.91 2.27 4.10
N SER A 406 -0.42 3.09 5.03
CA SER A 406 -1.21 4.07 5.75
C SER A 406 -1.39 5.35 4.91
N LYS A 407 -2.53 6.03 5.09
CA LYS A 407 -2.77 7.34 4.50
C LYS A 407 -1.93 8.38 5.25
N LEU A 408 -1.08 9.11 4.53
CA LEU A 408 -0.33 10.26 5.07
C LEU A 408 -1.06 11.55 4.75
N ILE A 409 -1.02 12.52 5.67
CA ILE A 409 -1.41 13.91 5.38
C ILE A 409 -0.16 14.66 4.94
N LEU A 410 -0.20 15.24 3.73
CA LEU A 410 0.88 16.08 3.24
C LEU A 410 0.63 17.52 3.68
N ILE A 411 1.38 17.98 4.68
CA ILE A 411 1.32 19.36 5.19
C ILE A 411 2.23 20.29 4.39
#